data_AF-A0A9D4ASW3-F1
#
_entry.id   AF-A0A9D4ASW3-F1
#
_cell.length_a   1.000
_cell.length_b   1.000
_cell.length_c   1.000
_cell.angle_alpha   90.00
_cell.angle_beta   90.00
_cell.angle_gamma   90.00
#
_symmetry.space_group_name_H-M   'P 1'
#
loop_
_entity.id
_entity.type
_entity.pdbx_description
1 polymer ?
#
loop_
_entity_poly.entity_id
_entity_poly.type
_entity_poly.pdbx_seq_one_letter_code
_entity_poly.pdbx_strand_id
1 'polypeptide(L)'
;MDKNGIPGQTDSEDCFVELYSLYSLCIGGTLYPLKERQTDMEIKQWLHKKKIDHAAICRHWRRLLLDARVYMSADVRSDHHLVIWAFTIKLMKTI
;
A
#
# COMPACT_ATOMS: atom_id res chain seq x y z
N MET A 1 -21.81 -2.04 6.56
CA MET A 1 -22.33 -1.06 7.55
C MET A 1 -22.57 -1.80 8.84
N ASP A 2 -21.58 -1.78 9.70
CA ASP A 2 -21.73 -2.20 11.09
C ASP A 2 -22.49 -1.12 11.87
N LYS A 3 -23.21 -1.56 12.89
CA LYS A 3 -24.22 -0.78 13.63
C LYS A 3 -23.63 0.03 14.79
N ASN A 4 -22.31 0.22 14.81
CA ASN A 4 -21.56 0.87 15.87
C ASN A 4 -20.76 2.11 15.38
N GLY A 5 -20.85 2.45 14.09
CA GLY A 5 -20.18 3.61 13.52
C GLY A 5 -20.83 4.93 13.91
N ILE A 6 -20.01 5.94 14.23
CA ILE A 6 -20.46 7.32 14.46
C ILE A 6 -21.10 7.82 13.14
N PRO A 7 -22.28 8.46 13.16
CA PRO A 7 -22.91 8.99 11.94
C PRO A 7 -21.95 9.95 11.21
N GLY A 8 -21.59 9.61 9.98
CA GLY A 8 -20.65 10.38 9.16
C GLY A 8 -19.20 9.89 9.17
N GLN A 9 -18.89 8.82 9.91
CA GLN A 9 -17.60 8.13 9.82
C GLN A 9 -17.72 7.05 8.75
N THR A 10 -17.27 7.37 7.54
CA THR A 10 -16.98 6.36 6.50
C THR A 10 -15.82 5.50 6.96
N ASP A 11 -15.82 4.22 6.61
CA ASP A 11 -14.71 3.32 6.93
C ASP A 11 -13.41 3.91 6.39
N SER A 12 -12.31 3.80 7.16
CA SER A 12 -11.01 4.33 6.75
C SER A 12 -10.56 3.81 5.37
N GLU A 13 -10.97 2.59 5.05
CA GLU A 13 -10.72 1.96 3.75
C GLU A 13 -11.52 2.61 2.63
N ASP A 14 -12.79 2.95 2.88
CA ASP A 14 -13.66 3.66 1.93
C ASP A 14 -13.11 5.06 1.62
N CYS A 15 -12.70 5.81 2.66
CA CYS A 15 -12.03 7.11 2.48
C CYS A 15 -10.77 6.99 1.61
N PHE A 16 -10.03 5.90 1.78
CA PHE A 16 -8.79 5.69 1.08
C PHE A 16 -9.01 5.28 -0.39
N VAL A 17 -10.03 4.47 -0.66
CA VAL A 17 -10.51 4.17 -2.02
C VAL A 17 -11.02 5.42 -2.73
N GLU A 18 -11.72 6.29 -2.01
CA GLU A 18 -12.19 7.58 -2.54
C GLU A 18 -11.00 8.49 -2.89
N LEU A 19 -10.01 8.59 -2.01
CA LEU A 19 -8.78 9.35 -2.25
C LEU A 19 -8.07 8.89 -3.52
N TYR A 20 -7.95 7.57 -3.72
CA TYR A 20 -7.35 7.00 -4.93
C TYR A 20 -8.09 7.40 -6.20
N SER A 21 -9.41 7.34 -6.14
CA SER A 21 -10.28 7.65 -7.26
C SER A 21 -10.22 9.14 -7.59
N LEU A 22 -10.29 10.00 -6.58
CA LEU A 22 -10.28 11.45 -6.72
C LEU A 22 -8.97 11.98 -7.32
N TYR A 23 -7.83 11.49 -6.82
CA TYR A 23 -6.51 11.98 -7.23
C TYR A 23 -5.84 11.15 -8.32
N SER A 24 -6.56 10.17 -8.90
CA SER A 24 -5.99 9.28 -9.92
C SER A 24 -4.67 8.66 -9.47
N LEU A 25 -4.66 8.05 -8.28
CA LEU A 25 -3.47 7.39 -7.74
C LEU A 25 -3.40 5.93 -8.18
N CYS A 26 -2.23 5.33 -8.05
CA CYS A 26 -1.97 3.91 -8.27
C CYS A 26 -1.31 3.32 -7.02
N ILE A 27 -1.77 2.14 -6.62
CA ILE A 27 -1.23 1.40 -5.48
C ILE A 27 -0.14 0.46 -5.99
N GLY A 28 1.04 0.44 -5.37
CA GLY A 28 2.17 -0.38 -5.85
C GLY A 28 1.84 -1.87 -5.87
N GLY A 29 1.07 -2.35 -4.88
CA GLY A 29 0.62 -3.74 -4.82
C GLY A 29 -0.36 -4.16 -5.93
N THR A 30 -0.95 -3.21 -6.67
CA THR A 30 -1.76 -3.50 -7.86
C THR A 30 -0.97 -3.34 -9.16
N LEU A 31 0.16 -2.63 -9.13
CA LEU A 31 1.05 -2.42 -10.28
C LEU A 31 2.03 -3.58 -10.49
N TYR A 32 2.50 -4.18 -9.40
CA TYR A 32 3.42 -5.32 -9.42
C TYR A 32 2.74 -6.50 -8.75
N PRO A 33 2.39 -7.58 -9.49
CA PRO A 33 1.88 -8.78 -8.86
C PRO A 33 2.92 -9.30 -7.88
N LEU A 34 2.45 -9.68 -6.69
CA LEU A 34 3.30 -10.24 -5.65
C LEU A 34 4.00 -11.48 -6.20
N LYS A 35 5.33 -11.40 -6.41
CA LYS A 35 6.15 -12.58 -6.75
C LYS A 35 6.51 -13.30 -5.47
N GLU A 36 5.90 -14.46 -5.26
CA GLU A 36 6.00 -15.20 -4.01
C GLU A 36 7.37 -15.89 -3.87
N ARG A 37 8.09 -15.55 -2.80
CA ARG A 37 9.18 -16.37 -2.23
C ARG A 37 8.79 -16.94 -0.87
N GLN A 38 7.53 -16.78 -0.48
CA GLN A 38 6.98 -17.03 0.85
C GLN A 38 6.03 -18.24 0.80
N THR A 39 5.79 -18.92 1.92
CA THR A 39 4.89 -20.08 1.95
C THR A 39 3.42 -19.67 1.80
N ASP A 40 2.59 -20.55 1.22
CA ASP A 40 1.14 -20.35 1.06
C ASP A 40 0.43 -19.95 2.37
N MET A 41 0.94 -20.40 3.52
CA MET A 41 0.36 -20.10 4.83
C MET A 41 0.62 -18.66 5.25
N GLU A 42 1.83 -18.14 5.01
CA GLU A 42 2.18 -16.74 5.32
C GLU A 42 1.39 -15.79 4.42
N ILE A 43 1.26 -16.10 3.13
CA ILE A 43 0.45 -15.31 2.19
C ILE A 43 -1.01 -15.28 2.61
N LYS A 44 -1.59 -16.42 3.02
CA LYS A 44 -2.97 -16.49 3.51
C LYS A 44 -3.19 -15.67 4.78
N GLN A 45 -2.22 -15.66 5.68
CA GLN A 45 -2.27 -14.82 6.88
C GLN A 45 -2.17 -13.33 6.53
N TRP A 46 -1.31 -12.96 5.58
CA TRP A 46 -1.21 -11.58 5.09
C TRP A 46 -2.48 -11.09 4.40
N LEU A 47 -3.09 -11.93 3.55
CA LEU A 47 -4.35 -11.59 2.89
C LEU A 47 -5.51 -11.40 3.89
N HIS A 48 -5.48 -12.10 5.02
CA HIS A 48 -6.47 -11.94 6.09
C HIS A 48 -6.19 -10.77 7.03
N LYS A 49 -4.95 -10.28 7.12
CA LYS A 49 -4.62 -9.10 7.94
C LYS A 49 -5.08 -7.82 7.24
N LYS A 50 -5.71 -6.92 8.01
CA LYS A 50 -6.03 -5.56 7.56
C LYS A 50 -4.74 -4.88 7.12
N LYS A 51 -4.61 -4.58 5.82
CA LYS A 51 -3.42 -3.90 5.28
C LYS A 51 -3.55 -2.43 5.61
N ILE A 52 -2.92 -2.00 6.70
CA ILE A 52 -2.94 -0.59 7.13
C ILE A 52 -1.82 0.24 6.48
N ASP A 53 -0.77 -0.44 6.01
CA ASP A 53 0.33 0.21 5.32
C ASP A 53 0.04 0.27 3.81
N HIS A 54 -0.06 1.49 3.30
CA HIS A 54 -0.28 1.74 1.89
C HIS A 54 0.70 2.77 1.37
N ALA A 55 1.20 2.52 0.15
CA ALA A 55 1.94 3.50 -0.62
C ALA A 55 1.22 3.73 -1.95
N ALA A 56 1.26 4.97 -2.41
CA ALA A 56 0.50 5.43 -3.56
C ALA A 56 1.36 6.37 -4.41
N ILE A 57 1.22 6.29 -5.73
CA ILE A 57 1.84 7.24 -6.65
C ILE A 57 0.79 7.79 -7.60
N CYS A 58 0.88 9.07 -7.94
CA CYS A 58 0.05 9.64 -9.00
C CYS A 58 0.19 8.81 -10.28
N ARG A 59 -0.93 8.49 -10.92
CA ARG A 59 -0.99 7.65 -12.12
C ARG A 59 -0.09 8.14 -13.25
N HIS A 60 0.16 9.45 -13.34
CA HIS A 60 1.09 10.05 -14.28
C HIS A 60 2.53 9.51 -14.11
N TRP A 61 2.98 9.37 -12.86
CA TRP A 61 4.34 8.99 -12.48
C TRP A 61 4.52 7.48 -12.28
N ARG A 62 3.46 6.67 -12.45
CA ARG A 62 3.50 5.21 -12.23
C ARG A 62 4.61 4.48 -13.01
N ARG A 63 5.00 5.02 -14.17
CA ARG A 63 6.07 4.46 -15.02
C ARG A 63 7.48 4.64 -14.45
N LEU A 64 7.64 5.50 -13.44
CA LEU A 64 8.91 5.72 -12.75
C LEU A 64 9.11 4.76 -11.58
N LEU A 65 8.04 4.11 -11.10
CA LEU A 65 8.15 2.99 -10.19
C LEU A 65 8.79 1.83 -10.95
N LEU A 66 9.88 1.29 -10.42
CA LEU A 66 10.63 0.17 -11.00
C LEU A 66 10.26 -1.15 -10.33
N ASP A 67 10.05 -1.11 -9.01
CA ASP A 67 9.78 -2.28 -8.18
C ASP A 67 9.02 -1.88 -6.91
N ALA A 68 8.16 -2.78 -6.43
CA ALA A 68 7.43 -2.63 -5.17
C ALA A 68 7.49 -3.95 -4.41
N ARG A 69 8.01 -3.91 -3.17
CA ARG A 69 8.23 -5.08 -2.33
C ARG A 69 7.60 -4.88 -0.96
N VAL A 70 7.12 -5.98 -0.38
CA VAL A 70 6.67 -6.05 1.00
C VAL A 70 7.49 -7.13 1.69
N TYR A 71 8.15 -6.76 2.78
CA TYR A 71 8.87 -7.70 3.63
C TYR A 71 7.98 -8.01 4.84
N MET A 72 7.40 -9.21 4.79
CA MET A 72 6.66 -9.78 5.90
C MET A 72 7.66 -10.23 6.97
N SER A 73 7.57 -9.68 8.18
CA SER A 73 8.51 -9.92 9.29
C SER A 73 9.84 -9.16 9.14
N ALA A 74 9.77 -7.83 9.15
CA ALA A 74 10.97 -7.03 9.35
C ALA A 74 11.54 -7.28 10.77
N ASP A 75 12.87 -7.26 10.90
CA ASP A 75 13.60 -7.48 12.17
C ASP A 75 13.44 -6.32 13.19
N VAL A 76 12.60 -5.34 12.85
CA VAL A 76 12.11 -4.34 13.78
C VAL A 76 10.89 -4.96 14.46
N ARG A 77 10.91 -5.05 15.80
CA ARG A 77 9.81 -5.57 16.66
C ARG A 77 8.54 -4.72 16.57
N SER A 78 7.98 -4.59 15.37
CA SER A 78 6.74 -3.91 15.01
C SER A 78 5.81 -4.93 14.39
N ASP A 79 4.53 -4.72 14.60
CA ASP A 79 3.44 -5.42 13.93
C ASP A 79 3.21 -4.96 12.48
N HIS A 80 3.93 -3.91 12.03
CA HIS A 80 3.90 -3.41 10.65
C HIS A 80 4.82 -4.19 9.70
N HIS A 81 4.44 -4.22 8.41
CA HIS A 81 5.25 -4.79 7.34
C HIS A 81 6.09 -3.70 6.67
N LEU A 82 7.33 -4.02 6.30
CA LEU A 82 8.19 -3.06 5.59
C LEU A 82 7.81 -3.03 4.10
N VAL A 83 7.32 -1.88 3.64
CA VAL A 83 6.99 -1.61 2.23
C VAL A 83 8.13 -0.83 1.58
N ILE A 84 8.70 -1.34 0.49
CA ILE A 84 9.81 -0.71 -0.24
C ILE A 84 9.40 -0.45 -1.68
N TRP A 85 9.53 0.80 -2.13
CA TRP A 85 9.31 1.19 -3.52
C TRP A 85 10.60 1.75 -4.10
N ALA A 86 11.02 1.24 -5.26
CA ALA A 86 12.17 1.73 -5.99
C ALA A 86 11.71 2.60 -7.16
N PHE A 87 12.24 3.81 -7.30
CA PHE A 87 11.86 4.73 -8.37
C PHE A 87 13.06 5.31 -9.09
N THR A 88 12.87 5.68 -10.36
CA THR A 88 13.79 6.53 -11.11
C THR A 88 13.27 7.96 -11.15
N ILE A 89 13.71 8.81 -10.22
CA ILE A 89 13.37 10.23 -10.19
C ILE A 89 14.62 11.09 -9.93
N LYS A 90 14.63 12.30 -10.49
CA LYS A 90 15.61 13.33 -10.09
C LYS A 90 15.00 14.17 -8.99
N LEU A 91 15.55 14.09 -7.78
CA LEU A 91 15.16 14.98 -6.71
C LEU A 91 15.65 16.39 -7.02
N MET A 92 14.74 17.34 -6.92
CA MET A 92 15.08 18.76 -7.02
C MET A 92 15.16 19.32 -5.62
N LYS A 93 16.19 20.13 -5.34
CA LYS A 93 16.24 20.92 -4.11
C LYS A 93 15.20 22.03 -4.23
N THR A 94 14.36 22.15 -3.22
CA THR A 94 13.59 23.38 -3.01
C THR A 94 14.56 24.47 -2.56
N ILE A 95 14.40 25.68 -3.11
CA ILE A 95 15.17 26.87 -2.71
C ILE A 95 14.61 27.41 -1.41
#